data_AF-A0A9D1WB03-F1
#
_entry.id   AF-A0A9D1WB03-F1
#
_cell.length_a   1.000
_cell.length_b   1.000
_cell.length_c   1.000
_cell.angle_alpha   90.00
_cell.angle_beta   90.00
_cell.angle_gamma   90.00
#
_symmetry.space_group_name_H-M   'P 1'
#
loop_
_entity.id
_entity.type
_entity.pdbx_description
1 polymer ?
#
loop_
_entity_poly.entity_id
_entity_poly.type
_entity_poly.pdbx_seq_one_letter_code
_entity_poly.pdbx_strand_id
1 'polypeptide(L)'
;MPECAVQALIFEANSYACHAGAKLVQRYHVLKALGANDFRNNFLSESSLREHRDRQLLISTRGAVVGQINGLSVIETLGTSYEYGEPVRITATLRAGGEGDVIDIERKAELAGQIHAKAMMIINGFLTKEFGAEQPLPVSASLVFEQSYSEVDGDSASLTGLCAVISVLAGVPIRQDLAVTGAVDQFGDVQAVGGVNEKIEGFYRVCRLHGFTGTQGVIIPSSCVQQLVLRPAVVKAVAAGKFHIFTVNHVTEAVKLLTTLDWGDSDTEGTICYRICERLNNIVANNNNDGPWYSVWWQNLKDFFSAKDKAKDAKDAKEHKKEHHPSHQERLPHK
;
A
#
# COMPACT_ATOMS: atom_id res chain seq x y z
N MET A 1 27.44 -9.27 0.08
CA MET A 1 28.33 -8.32 -0.64
C MET A 1 29.55 -9.07 -1.13
N PRO A 2 30.00 -8.85 -2.37
CA PRO A 2 31.27 -9.39 -2.87
C PRO A 2 32.46 -8.76 -2.12
N GLU A 3 33.58 -9.49 -2.04
CA GLU A 3 34.77 -9.07 -1.29
C GLU A 3 35.30 -7.70 -1.72
N CYS A 4 35.30 -7.42 -3.03
CA CYS A 4 35.72 -6.13 -3.58
C CYS A 4 34.90 -4.94 -3.03
N ALA A 5 33.58 -5.12 -2.84
CA ALA A 5 32.71 -4.09 -2.27
C ALA A 5 33.01 -3.84 -0.79
N VAL A 6 33.30 -4.91 -0.04
CA VAL A 6 33.68 -4.80 1.38
C VAL A 6 35.02 -4.07 1.51
N GLN A 7 36.02 -4.41 0.69
CA GLN A 7 37.31 -3.72 0.68
C GLN A 7 37.15 -2.24 0.32
N ALA A 8 36.38 -1.90 -0.71
CA ALA A 8 36.11 -0.52 -1.09
C ALA A 8 35.47 0.28 0.07
N LEU A 9 34.51 -0.31 0.78
CA LEU A 9 33.89 0.31 1.95
C LEU A 9 34.89 0.52 3.09
N ILE A 10 35.78 -0.45 3.35
CA ILE A 10 36.83 -0.34 4.37
C ILE A 10 37.79 0.81 4.03
N PHE A 11 38.23 0.91 2.76
CA PHE A 11 39.11 2.00 2.33
C PHE A 11 38.45 3.37 2.47
N GLU A 12 37.19 3.51 2.06
CA GLU A 12 36.46 4.78 2.20
C GLU A 12 36.25 5.15 3.68
N ALA A 13 35.86 4.19 4.52
CA ALA A 13 35.73 4.42 5.96
C ALA A 13 37.07 4.79 6.62
N ASN A 14 38.17 4.17 6.21
CA ASN A 14 39.50 4.52 6.68
C ASN A 14 39.92 5.93 6.23
N SER A 15 39.60 6.31 4.99
CA SER A 15 39.83 7.68 4.51
C SER A 15 39.11 8.71 5.38
N TYR A 16 37.85 8.49 5.75
CA TYR A 16 37.14 9.36 6.69
C TYR A 16 37.77 9.39 8.08
N ALA A 17 38.28 8.26 8.58
CA ALA A 17 38.98 8.21 9.87
C ALA A 17 40.28 9.03 9.85
N CYS A 18 41.09 8.89 8.78
CA CYS A 18 42.32 9.65 8.59
C CYS A 18 42.05 11.16 8.51
N HIS A 19 41.04 11.58 7.74
CA HIS A 19 40.66 13.00 7.65
C HIS A 19 40.19 13.58 8.99
N ALA A 20 39.58 12.75 9.85
CA ALA A 20 39.17 13.14 11.20
C ALA A 20 40.30 13.05 12.24
N GLY A 21 41.52 12.65 11.85
CA GLY A 21 42.63 12.42 12.77
C GLY A 21 42.42 11.23 13.73
N ALA A 22 41.51 10.32 13.41
CA ALA A 22 41.19 9.18 14.26
C ALA A 22 42.20 8.04 14.05
N LYS A 23 42.68 7.44 15.16
CA LYS A 23 43.63 6.31 15.13
C LYS A 23 43.01 4.99 14.66
N LEU A 24 41.70 4.83 14.81
CA LEU A 24 40.97 3.62 14.46
C LEU A 24 39.68 3.98 13.70
N VAL A 25 39.30 3.11 12.77
CA VAL A 25 37.99 3.18 12.12
C VAL A 25 36.92 2.87 13.15
N GLN A 26 35.93 3.75 13.27
CA GLN A 26 34.81 3.63 14.21
C GLN A 26 33.51 3.52 13.44
N ARG A 27 32.43 3.13 14.14
CA ARG A 27 31.08 3.05 13.59
C ARG A 27 30.66 4.29 12.80
N TYR A 28 31.00 5.48 13.31
CA TYR A 28 30.69 6.75 12.64
C TYR A 28 31.33 6.83 11.24
N HIS A 29 32.60 6.43 11.09
CA HIS A 29 33.32 6.46 9.80
C HIS A 29 32.70 5.50 8.79
N VAL A 30 32.32 4.29 9.23
CA VAL A 30 31.64 3.30 8.38
C VAL A 30 30.28 3.80 7.93
N LEU A 31 29.46 4.34 8.85
CA LEU A 31 28.15 4.90 8.51
C LEU A 31 28.26 6.11 7.58
N LYS A 32 29.31 6.93 7.74
CA LYS A 32 29.58 8.06 6.84
C LYS A 32 29.95 7.59 5.44
N ALA A 33 30.77 6.55 5.32
CA ALA A 33 31.09 5.92 4.03
C ALA A 33 29.87 5.32 3.35
N LEU A 34 29.04 4.58 4.09
CA LEU A 34 27.77 4.04 3.57
C LEU A 34 26.84 5.16 3.09
N GLY A 35 26.68 6.24 3.88
CA GLY A 35 25.85 7.39 3.50
C GLY A 35 26.37 8.16 2.30
N ALA A 36 27.70 8.30 2.16
CA ALA A 36 28.31 8.91 1.00
C ALA A 36 28.14 8.05 -0.26
N ASN A 37 28.27 6.73 -0.13
CA ASN A 37 28.01 5.80 -1.22
C ASN A 37 26.54 5.83 -1.66
N ASP A 38 25.60 5.85 -0.72
CA ASP A 38 24.17 6.02 -1.00
C ASP A 38 23.92 7.33 -1.76
N PHE A 39 24.45 8.46 -1.26
CA PHE A 39 24.28 9.77 -1.89
C PHE A 39 24.79 9.84 -3.33
N ARG A 40 25.88 9.14 -3.66
CA ARG A 40 26.42 9.10 -5.02
C ARG A 40 25.54 8.31 -6.00
N ASN A 41 24.80 7.31 -5.50
CA ASN A 41 24.05 6.38 -6.34
C ASN A 41 22.53 6.60 -6.30
N ASN A 42 22.01 7.35 -5.33
CA ASN A 42 20.58 7.45 -5.07
C ASN A 42 19.81 8.45 -5.97
N PHE A 43 20.41 8.96 -7.05
CA PHE A 43 19.78 9.97 -7.91
C PHE A 43 18.37 9.57 -8.37
N LEU A 44 18.19 8.34 -8.88
CA LEU A 44 16.90 7.84 -9.36
C LEU A 44 15.88 7.72 -8.21
N SER A 45 16.31 7.15 -7.08
CA SER A 45 15.52 7.03 -5.86
C SER A 45 15.09 8.39 -5.30
N GLU A 46 15.93 9.42 -5.39
CA GLU A 46 15.58 10.80 -5.00
C GLU A 46 14.69 11.48 -6.04
N SER A 47 14.80 11.12 -7.33
CA SER A 47 13.92 11.61 -8.38
C SER A 47 12.48 11.12 -8.17
N SER A 48 12.28 9.81 -7.98
CA SER A 48 10.95 9.25 -7.65
C SER A 48 10.37 9.89 -6.37
N LEU A 49 11.19 10.14 -5.34
CA LEU A 49 10.73 10.83 -4.14
C LEU A 49 10.29 12.29 -4.41
N ARG A 50 10.91 12.99 -5.38
CA ARG A 50 10.46 14.31 -5.82
C ARG A 50 9.13 14.24 -6.57
N GLU A 51 8.90 13.22 -7.38
CA GLU A 51 7.63 13.03 -8.07
C GLU A 51 6.47 12.82 -7.08
N HIS A 52 6.70 12.13 -5.97
CA HIS A 52 5.74 12.07 -4.86
C HIS A 52 5.50 13.44 -4.22
N ARG A 53 6.57 14.20 -3.94
CA ARG A 53 6.49 15.55 -3.34
C ARG A 53 5.66 16.48 -4.22
N ASP A 54 5.90 16.42 -5.52
CA ASP A 54 5.30 17.28 -6.53
C ASP A 54 3.92 16.75 -6.99
N ARG A 55 3.45 15.65 -6.36
CA ARG A 55 2.15 14.99 -6.61
C ARG A 55 1.97 14.53 -8.06
N GLN A 56 3.08 14.20 -8.72
CA GLN A 56 3.08 13.54 -10.03
C GLN A 56 2.85 12.03 -9.87
N LEU A 57 3.41 11.44 -8.81
CA LEU A 57 3.17 10.03 -8.44
C LEU A 57 2.30 9.96 -7.18
N LEU A 58 1.09 9.43 -7.32
CA LEU A 58 0.04 9.53 -6.30
C LEU A 58 0.07 8.34 -5.35
N ILE A 59 0.53 8.59 -4.11
CA ILE A 59 0.46 7.63 -3.00
C ILE A 59 -0.23 8.28 -1.81
N SER A 60 -1.30 7.64 -1.34
CA SER A 60 -1.97 8.05 -0.10
C SER A 60 -1.29 7.38 1.09
N THR A 61 -0.99 8.15 2.13
CA THR A 61 -0.36 7.66 3.38
C THR A 61 -1.25 7.89 4.61
N ARG A 62 -2.53 8.23 4.37
CA ARG A 62 -3.54 8.64 5.35
C ARG A 62 -4.94 8.28 4.83
N GLY A 63 -5.87 8.08 5.73
CA GLY A 63 -7.26 7.77 5.40
C GLY A 63 -7.46 6.31 5.01
N ALA A 64 -8.64 5.99 4.48
CA ALA A 64 -8.99 4.65 4.05
C ALA A 64 -9.88 4.70 2.80
N VAL A 65 -9.72 3.75 1.89
CA VAL A 65 -10.39 3.73 0.57
C VAL A 65 -10.76 2.29 0.22
N VAL A 66 -11.97 2.08 -0.30
CA VAL A 66 -12.41 0.76 -0.79
C VAL A 66 -11.67 0.42 -2.08
N GLY A 67 -11.09 -0.77 -2.15
CA GLY A 67 -10.42 -1.27 -3.35
C GLY A 67 -9.11 -0.57 -3.70
N GLN A 68 -8.53 0.23 -2.82
CA GLN A 68 -7.21 0.83 -3.05
C GLN A 68 -6.26 0.40 -1.94
N ILE A 69 -5.03 0.04 -2.30
CA ILE A 69 -4.01 -0.40 -1.36
C ILE A 69 -2.62 0.01 -1.85
N ASN A 70 -1.69 0.24 -0.91
CA ASN A 70 -0.30 0.48 -1.24
C ASN A 70 0.46 -0.87 -1.28
N GLY A 71 0.92 -1.26 -2.46
CA GLY A 71 1.90 -2.31 -2.67
C GLY A 71 3.33 -1.79 -2.58
N LEU A 72 4.31 -2.69 -2.63
CA LEU A 72 5.73 -2.36 -2.61
C LEU A 72 6.47 -3.15 -3.69
N SER A 73 7.21 -2.43 -4.53
CA SER A 73 8.12 -2.99 -5.53
C SER A 73 9.57 -2.68 -5.16
N VAL A 74 10.49 -3.35 -5.83
CA VAL A 74 11.92 -2.99 -5.85
C VAL A 74 12.24 -2.56 -7.26
N ILE A 75 12.90 -1.41 -7.39
CA ILE A 75 13.38 -0.91 -8.67
C ILE A 75 14.85 -1.31 -8.80
N GLU A 76 15.10 -2.16 -9.79
CA GLU A 76 16.43 -2.57 -10.22
C GLU A 76 16.79 -1.80 -11.49
N THR A 77 17.91 -1.08 -11.50
CA THR A 77 18.37 -0.35 -12.69
C THR A 77 19.53 -1.10 -13.34
N LEU A 78 19.32 -1.52 -14.59
CA LEU A 78 20.32 -2.24 -15.39
C LEU A 78 21.67 -1.50 -15.39
N GLY A 79 22.74 -2.26 -15.15
CA GLY A 79 24.10 -1.73 -15.10
C GLY A 79 24.47 -1.03 -13.79
N THR A 80 23.58 -1.02 -12.80
CA THR A 80 23.88 -0.52 -11.45
C THR A 80 23.55 -1.59 -10.41
N SER A 81 24.23 -1.56 -9.27
CA SER A 81 23.91 -2.39 -8.10
C SER A 81 23.03 -1.67 -7.07
N TYR A 82 22.49 -0.51 -7.44
CA TYR A 82 21.70 0.31 -6.54
C TYR A 82 20.22 -0.02 -6.75
N GLU A 83 19.63 -0.60 -5.71
CA GLU A 83 18.22 -0.96 -5.65
C GLU A 83 17.52 -0.07 -4.64
N TYR A 84 16.25 0.24 -4.89
CA TYR A 84 15.42 0.97 -3.94
C TYR A 84 13.98 0.50 -4.01
N GLY A 85 13.29 0.54 -2.88
CA GLY A 85 11.88 0.22 -2.84
C GLY A 85 11.02 1.41 -3.23
N GLU A 86 9.91 1.12 -3.90
CA GLU A 86 8.93 2.12 -4.31
C GLU A 86 7.52 1.64 -3.93
N PRO A 87 6.71 2.49 -3.25
CA PRO A 87 5.32 2.17 -3.05
C PRO A 87 4.52 2.36 -4.33
N VAL A 88 3.71 1.36 -4.64
CA VAL A 88 2.86 1.35 -5.82
C VAL A 88 1.40 1.37 -5.39
N ARG A 89 0.60 2.25 -5.99
CA ARG A 89 -0.84 2.27 -5.73
C ARG A 89 -1.49 1.17 -6.57
N ILE A 90 -2.14 0.22 -5.91
CA ILE A 90 -2.90 -0.83 -6.58
C ILE A 90 -4.39 -0.56 -6.34
N THR A 91 -5.18 -0.63 -7.40
CA THR A 91 -6.64 -0.49 -7.32
C THR A 91 -7.33 -1.74 -7.83
N ALA A 92 -8.45 -2.06 -7.19
CA ALA A 92 -9.39 -3.08 -7.60
C ALA A 92 -10.75 -2.43 -7.84
N THR A 93 -11.49 -2.95 -8.80
CA THR A 93 -12.90 -2.60 -9.04
C THR A 93 -13.71 -3.87 -9.20
N LEU A 94 -15.02 -3.76 -8.98
CA LEU A 94 -15.94 -4.89 -9.07
C LEU A 94 -17.05 -4.60 -10.09
N ARG A 95 -17.32 -5.56 -10.97
CA ARG A 95 -18.40 -5.52 -11.96
C ARG A 95 -19.38 -6.67 -11.69
N ALA A 96 -20.67 -6.36 -11.63
CA ALA A 96 -21.73 -7.37 -11.57
C ALA A 96 -21.93 -8.08 -12.91
N GLY A 97 -22.38 -9.35 -12.87
CA GLY A 97 -22.62 -10.16 -14.07
C GLY A 97 -21.34 -10.76 -14.66
N GLY A 98 -20.40 -11.16 -13.80
CA GLY A 98 -19.15 -11.83 -14.18
C GLY A 98 -19.15 -13.34 -13.93
N GLU A 99 -18.04 -13.99 -14.26
CA GLU A 99 -17.83 -15.45 -14.03
C GLU A 99 -16.88 -15.74 -12.86
N GLY A 100 -16.60 -14.74 -12.01
CA GLY A 100 -15.71 -14.88 -10.87
C GLY A 100 -14.23 -14.67 -11.16
N ASP A 101 -13.90 -14.16 -12.33
CA ASP A 101 -12.53 -13.89 -12.75
C ASP A 101 -11.97 -12.59 -12.16
N VAL A 102 -10.67 -12.63 -11.86
CA VAL A 102 -9.86 -11.43 -11.59
C VAL A 102 -9.13 -11.03 -12.86
N ILE A 103 -9.56 -9.91 -13.44
CA ILE A 103 -8.94 -9.31 -14.61
C ILE A 103 -7.70 -8.54 -14.18
N ASP A 104 -6.53 -9.05 -14.56
CA ASP A 104 -5.24 -8.37 -14.46
C ASP A 104 -5.05 -7.42 -15.66
N ILE A 105 -5.02 -6.11 -15.43
CA ILE A 105 -4.84 -5.11 -16.48
C ILE A 105 -3.42 -5.15 -17.05
N GLU A 106 -2.41 -5.34 -16.21
CA GLU A 106 -1.00 -5.41 -16.59
C GLU A 106 -0.77 -6.58 -17.53
N ARG A 107 -1.40 -7.74 -17.25
CA ARG A 107 -1.35 -8.88 -18.17
C ARG A 107 -2.06 -8.60 -19.48
N LYS A 108 -3.22 -7.93 -19.46
CA LYS A 108 -3.94 -7.55 -20.69
C LYS A 108 -3.21 -6.50 -21.52
N ALA A 109 -2.41 -5.66 -20.88
CA ALA A 109 -1.60 -4.63 -21.52
C ALA A 109 -0.20 -5.13 -21.94
N GLU A 110 0.09 -6.42 -21.76
CA GLU A 110 1.40 -7.03 -22.04
C GLU A 110 2.55 -6.42 -21.21
N LEU A 111 2.24 -5.88 -20.03
CA LEU A 111 3.19 -5.35 -19.06
C LEU A 111 3.48 -6.33 -17.91
N ALA A 112 2.76 -7.45 -17.82
CA ALA A 112 3.00 -8.47 -16.79
C ALA A 112 3.90 -9.62 -17.26
N GLY A 113 4.96 -9.87 -16.49
CA GLY A 113 5.79 -11.06 -16.60
C GLY A 113 5.07 -12.37 -16.23
N GLN A 114 5.74 -13.51 -16.40
CA GLN A 114 5.10 -14.82 -16.19
C GLN A 114 4.89 -15.14 -14.70
N ILE A 115 5.77 -14.67 -13.82
CA ILE A 115 5.63 -14.91 -12.38
C ILE A 115 4.47 -14.07 -11.85
N HIS A 116 4.33 -12.83 -12.33
CA HIS A 116 3.16 -12.00 -12.04
C HIS A 116 1.84 -12.66 -12.49
N ALA A 117 1.76 -13.12 -13.73
CA ALA A 117 0.57 -13.77 -14.25
C ALA A 117 0.18 -15.02 -13.44
N LYS A 118 1.16 -15.81 -12.99
CA LYS A 118 0.94 -16.93 -12.09
C LYS A 118 0.38 -16.48 -10.74
N ALA A 119 0.90 -15.39 -10.18
CA ALA A 119 0.39 -14.82 -8.93
C ALA A 119 -1.09 -14.42 -9.04
N MET A 120 -1.51 -13.81 -10.16
CA MET A 120 -2.92 -13.47 -10.38
C MET A 120 -3.82 -14.71 -10.49
N MET A 121 -3.34 -15.78 -11.11
CA MET A 121 -4.06 -17.07 -11.11
C MET A 121 -4.20 -17.66 -9.70
N ILE A 122 -3.20 -17.47 -8.84
CA ILE A 122 -3.27 -17.91 -7.43
C ILE A 122 -4.34 -17.13 -6.67
N ILE A 123 -4.41 -15.80 -6.85
CA ILE A 123 -5.49 -14.96 -6.29
C ILE A 123 -6.85 -15.52 -6.72
N ASN A 124 -7.01 -15.80 -8.02
CA ASN A 124 -8.25 -16.36 -8.55
C ASN A 124 -8.58 -17.74 -7.94
N GLY A 125 -7.57 -18.60 -7.76
CA GLY A 125 -7.71 -19.90 -7.12
C GLY A 125 -8.17 -19.80 -5.66
N PHE A 126 -7.59 -18.89 -4.89
CA PHE A 126 -8.02 -18.61 -3.52
C PHE A 126 -9.48 -18.14 -3.46
N LEU A 127 -9.86 -17.14 -4.28
CA LEU A 127 -11.22 -16.60 -4.28
C LEU A 127 -12.26 -17.65 -4.72
N THR A 128 -11.93 -18.46 -5.72
CA THR A 128 -12.80 -19.55 -6.16
C THR A 128 -12.96 -20.61 -5.08
N LYS A 129 -11.88 -20.96 -4.37
CA LYS A 129 -11.94 -21.90 -3.24
C LYS A 129 -12.82 -21.37 -2.11
N GLU A 130 -12.62 -20.12 -1.70
CA GLU A 130 -13.28 -19.55 -0.53
C GLU A 130 -14.74 -19.16 -0.80
N PHE A 131 -15.05 -18.62 -1.97
CA PHE A 131 -16.36 -18.03 -2.25
C PHE A 131 -17.06 -18.58 -3.50
N GLY A 132 -16.39 -19.42 -4.29
CA GLY A 132 -16.88 -19.92 -5.58
C GLY A 132 -16.93 -21.45 -5.70
N ALA A 133 -16.87 -22.18 -4.59
CA ALA A 133 -16.73 -23.65 -4.60
C ALA A 133 -17.97 -24.37 -5.17
N GLU A 134 -19.17 -23.85 -4.90
CA GLU A 134 -20.43 -24.44 -5.36
C GLU A 134 -20.96 -23.80 -6.65
N GLN A 135 -20.75 -22.49 -6.82
CA GLN A 135 -21.20 -21.73 -7.99
C GLN A 135 -20.16 -20.65 -8.33
N PRO A 136 -19.98 -20.30 -9.63
CA PRO A 136 -19.14 -19.18 -10.01
C PRO A 136 -19.60 -17.89 -9.31
N LEU A 137 -18.63 -17.08 -8.89
CA LEU A 137 -18.91 -15.77 -8.32
C LEU A 137 -19.66 -14.91 -9.37
N PRO A 138 -20.79 -14.26 -9.02
CA PRO A 138 -21.63 -13.50 -9.96
C PRO A 138 -21.02 -12.14 -10.36
N VAL A 139 -19.72 -11.97 -10.14
CA VAL A 139 -18.98 -10.72 -10.27
C VAL A 139 -17.62 -11.00 -10.89
N SER A 140 -17.07 -10.03 -11.61
CA SER A 140 -15.66 -10.03 -11.99
C SER A 140 -14.96 -8.88 -11.30
N ALA A 141 -13.75 -9.12 -10.80
CA ALA A 141 -12.89 -8.05 -10.32
C ALA A 141 -11.94 -7.60 -11.43
N SER A 142 -11.49 -6.34 -11.39
CA SER A 142 -10.37 -5.86 -12.20
C SER A 142 -9.33 -5.26 -11.27
N LEU A 143 -8.07 -5.65 -11.43
CA LEU A 143 -6.93 -5.18 -10.64
C LEU A 143 -5.95 -4.43 -11.55
N VAL A 144 -5.38 -3.32 -11.07
CA VAL A 144 -4.39 -2.52 -11.81
C VAL A 144 -3.35 -1.90 -10.89
N PHE A 145 -2.13 -1.79 -11.39
CA PHE A 145 -1.02 -1.06 -10.80
C PHE A 145 -1.02 0.36 -11.38
N GLU A 146 -1.55 1.28 -10.60
CA GLU A 146 -1.76 2.66 -11.03
C GLU A 146 -0.44 3.37 -11.28
N GLN A 147 -0.37 4.09 -12.40
CA GLN A 147 0.83 4.82 -12.84
C GLN A 147 2.06 3.92 -13.04
N SER A 148 1.84 2.62 -13.28
CA SER A 148 2.87 1.68 -13.73
C SER A 148 2.98 1.73 -15.26
N TYR A 149 4.15 2.13 -15.76
CA TYR A 149 4.43 2.23 -17.21
C TYR A 149 5.54 1.28 -17.68
N SER A 150 6.18 0.56 -16.76
CA SER A 150 7.19 -0.45 -17.03
C SER A 150 6.61 -1.84 -16.84
N GLU A 151 7.36 -2.84 -17.31
CA GLU A 151 7.05 -4.23 -17.00
C GLU A 151 7.05 -4.46 -15.48
N VAL A 152 6.10 -5.28 -15.04
CA VAL A 152 5.94 -5.72 -13.65
C VAL A 152 6.10 -7.25 -13.63
N ASP A 153 7.02 -7.75 -12.82
CA ASP A 153 7.18 -9.18 -12.61
C ASP A 153 7.41 -9.54 -11.14
N GLY A 154 7.23 -10.81 -10.81
CA GLY A 154 7.26 -11.33 -9.46
C GLY A 154 5.88 -11.51 -8.84
N ASP A 155 5.84 -12.26 -7.73
CA ASP A 155 4.62 -12.66 -7.02
C ASP A 155 4.37 -11.86 -5.73
N SER A 156 5.30 -10.98 -5.35
CA SER A 156 5.31 -10.27 -4.07
C SER A 156 4.19 -9.24 -3.86
N ALA A 157 3.37 -9.01 -4.89
CA ALA A 157 2.18 -8.18 -4.84
C ALA A 157 0.87 -8.99 -4.74
N SER A 158 0.94 -10.32 -4.73
CA SER A 158 -0.27 -11.17 -4.70
C SER A 158 -1.06 -11.04 -3.40
N LEU A 159 -0.40 -10.94 -2.23
CA LEU A 159 -1.08 -10.62 -0.97
C LEU A 159 -1.81 -9.27 -1.07
N THR A 160 -1.13 -8.28 -1.63
CA THR A 160 -1.63 -6.91 -1.77
C THR A 160 -2.84 -6.85 -2.70
N GLY A 161 -2.73 -7.48 -3.88
CA GLY A 161 -3.82 -7.58 -4.85
C GLY A 161 -5.02 -8.33 -4.29
N LEU A 162 -4.80 -9.46 -3.61
CA LEU A 162 -5.87 -10.23 -2.97
C LEU A 162 -6.61 -9.39 -1.91
N CYS A 163 -5.89 -8.65 -1.06
CA CYS A 163 -6.51 -7.73 -0.10
C CYS A 163 -7.36 -6.65 -0.80
N ALA A 164 -6.89 -6.09 -1.91
CA ALA A 164 -7.65 -5.10 -2.69
C ALA A 164 -8.96 -5.69 -3.25
N VAL A 165 -8.89 -6.92 -3.80
CA VAL A 165 -10.07 -7.63 -4.31
C VAL A 165 -11.06 -7.96 -3.18
N ILE A 166 -10.58 -8.46 -2.05
CA ILE A 166 -11.40 -8.70 -0.85
C ILE A 166 -12.08 -7.42 -0.39
N SER A 167 -11.38 -6.27 -0.41
CA SER A 167 -11.96 -4.98 -0.05
C SER A 167 -13.10 -4.56 -0.97
N VAL A 168 -12.97 -4.72 -2.30
CA VAL A 168 -14.09 -4.41 -3.20
C VAL A 168 -15.22 -5.41 -3.13
N LEU A 169 -14.94 -6.68 -2.83
CA LEU A 169 -15.99 -7.69 -2.59
C LEU A 169 -16.78 -7.37 -1.32
N ALA A 170 -16.09 -7.04 -0.22
CA ALA A 170 -16.72 -6.73 1.06
C ALA A 170 -17.32 -5.31 1.12
N GLY A 171 -16.88 -4.40 0.24
CA GLY A 171 -17.24 -2.97 0.30
C GLY A 171 -16.63 -2.26 1.50
N VAL A 172 -15.48 -2.74 2.00
CA VAL A 172 -14.85 -2.27 3.23
C VAL A 172 -13.59 -1.48 2.89
N PRO A 173 -13.39 -0.27 3.43
CA PRO A 173 -12.22 0.53 3.10
C PRO A 173 -10.93 -0.03 3.71
N ILE A 174 -9.84 0.01 2.95
CA ILE A 174 -8.49 -0.32 3.39
C ILE A 174 -7.77 0.93 3.85
N ARG A 175 -7.12 0.84 5.01
CA ARG A 175 -6.18 1.83 5.54
C ARG A 175 -5.04 2.14 4.56
N GLN A 176 -4.90 3.41 4.18
CA GLN A 176 -3.84 3.88 3.28
C GLN A 176 -2.57 4.29 4.01
N ASP A 177 -2.57 4.29 5.35
CA ASP A 177 -1.35 4.50 6.13
C ASP A 177 -0.48 3.24 6.23
N LEU A 178 -0.97 2.09 5.73
CA LEU A 178 -0.21 0.85 5.63
C LEU A 178 0.15 0.54 4.17
N ALA A 179 1.33 -0.02 3.97
CA ALA A 179 1.71 -0.69 2.73
C ALA A 179 1.91 -2.19 2.97
N VAL A 180 1.77 -2.99 1.92
CA VAL A 180 1.77 -4.44 2.01
C VAL A 180 2.70 -5.04 0.96
N THR A 181 3.47 -6.04 1.36
CA THR A 181 4.17 -6.95 0.45
C THR A 181 4.06 -8.37 0.97
N GLY A 182 4.05 -9.33 0.05
CA GLY A 182 3.92 -10.74 0.37
C GLY A 182 3.44 -11.51 -0.84
N ALA A 183 4.01 -12.70 -1.04
CA ALA A 183 3.39 -13.68 -1.92
C ALA A 183 2.31 -14.44 -1.14
N VAL A 184 1.31 -15.00 -1.82
CA VAL A 184 0.33 -15.93 -1.24
C VAL A 184 0.25 -17.18 -2.07
N ASP A 185 -0.12 -18.29 -1.44
CA ASP A 185 -0.57 -19.48 -2.17
C ASP A 185 -2.11 -19.55 -2.27
N GLN A 186 -2.62 -20.64 -2.85
CA GLN A 186 -4.05 -20.85 -3.06
C GLN A 186 -4.82 -21.12 -1.76
N PHE A 187 -4.14 -21.39 -0.65
CA PHE A 187 -4.75 -21.58 0.66
C PHE A 187 -4.79 -20.30 1.48
N GLY A 188 -4.05 -19.27 1.07
CA GLY A 188 -3.99 -17.97 1.73
C GLY A 188 -2.76 -17.81 2.63
N ASP A 189 -1.86 -18.80 2.67
CA ASP A 189 -0.62 -18.72 3.43
C ASP A 189 0.34 -17.71 2.79
N VAL A 190 0.90 -16.84 3.62
CA VAL A 190 1.77 -15.74 3.20
C VAL A 190 3.22 -16.21 3.12
N GLN A 191 3.83 -15.99 1.96
CA GLN A 191 5.15 -16.47 1.59
C GLN A 191 6.19 -15.35 1.53
N ALA A 192 7.45 -15.74 1.72
CA ALA A 192 8.59 -14.83 1.75
C ALA A 192 8.77 -14.09 0.41
N VAL A 193 9.35 -12.90 0.47
CA VAL A 193 9.62 -12.04 -0.69
C VAL A 193 11.03 -11.48 -0.64
N GLY A 194 11.61 -11.21 -1.82
CA GLY A 194 12.88 -10.50 -1.95
C GLY A 194 12.76 -9.00 -1.64
N GLY A 195 13.91 -8.38 -1.33
CA GLY A 195 14.06 -6.94 -1.17
C GLY A 195 13.23 -6.31 -0.05
N VAL A 196 12.99 -7.04 1.04
CA VAL A 196 12.09 -6.59 2.12
C VAL A 196 12.59 -5.29 2.79
N ASN A 197 13.91 -5.09 2.89
CA ASN A 197 14.48 -3.89 3.49
C ASN A 197 14.21 -2.67 2.61
N GLU A 198 14.49 -2.79 1.32
CA GLU A 198 14.30 -1.76 0.30
C GLU A 198 12.83 -1.35 0.25
N LYS A 199 11.92 -2.33 0.23
CA LYS A 199 10.46 -2.12 0.25
C LYS A 199 10.00 -1.34 1.49
N ILE A 200 10.44 -1.75 2.68
CA ILE A 200 10.09 -1.05 3.94
C ILE A 200 10.64 0.38 3.91
N GLU A 201 11.88 0.55 3.48
CA GLU A 201 12.56 1.85 3.43
C GLU A 201 11.91 2.80 2.40
N GLY A 202 11.43 2.27 1.27
CA GLY A 202 10.68 3.01 0.25
C GLY A 202 9.42 3.66 0.83
N PHE A 203 8.55 2.87 1.44
CA PHE A 203 7.32 3.41 2.06
C PHE A 203 7.62 4.36 3.22
N TYR A 204 8.63 4.03 4.04
CA TYR A 204 9.10 4.91 5.11
C TYR A 204 9.51 6.29 4.59
N ARG A 205 10.25 6.37 3.47
CA ARG A 205 10.69 7.64 2.87
C ARG A 205 9.49 8.48 2.43
N VAL A 206 8.48 7.87 1.81
CA VAL A 206 7.24 8.55 1.38
C VAL A 206 6.41 9.01 2.59
N CYS A 207 6.27 8.16 3.62
CA CYS A 207 5.60 8.55 4.87
C CYS A 207 6.30 9.72 5.57
N ARG A 208 7.63 9.70 5.60
CA ARG A 208 8.44 10.80 6.14
C ARG A 208 8.24 12.09 5.34
N LEU A 209 8.23 12.00 4.00
CA LEU A 209 8.00 13.13 3.11
C LEU A 209 6.61 13.75 3.33
N HIS A 210 5.58 12.93 3.47
CA HIS A 210 4.21 13.37 3.77
C HIS A 210 3.99 13.78 5.24
N GLY A 211 5.01 13.60 6.09
CA GLY A 211 4.93 13.78 7.53
C GLY A 211 4.29 12.58 8.23
N PHE A 212 4.92 12.10 9.30
CA PHE A 212 4.45 10.94 10.05
C PHE A 212 3.07 11.17 10.71
N THR A 213 2.23 10.14 10.68
CA THR A 213 0.95 10.11 11.43
C THR A 213 1.07 9.45 12.80
N GLY A 214 2.10 8.62 13.00
CA GLY A 214 2.23 7.73 14.16
C GLY A 214 1.52 6.37 13.99
N THR A 215 0.81 6.15 12.89
CA THR A 215 0.08 4.90 12.60
C THR A 215 0.57 4.19 11.35
N GLN A 216 1.43 4.86 10.58
CA GLN A 216 1.96 4.36 9.32
C GLN A 216 2.87 3.15 9.49
N GLY A 217 2.90 2.26 8.52
CA GLY A 217 3.75 1.09 8.61
C GLY A 217 3.68 0.16 7.41
N VAL A 218 4.34 -0.98 7.52
CA VAL A 218 4.37 -2.01 6.48
C VAL A 218 3.95 -3.36 7.05
N ILE A 219 3.11 -4.07 6.32
CA ILE A 219 2.78 -5.48 6.56
C ILE A 219 3.70 -6.34 5.68
N ILE A 220 4.42 -7.27 6.31
CA ILE A 220 5.36 -8.19 5.65
C ILE A 220 5.07 -9.66 6.03
N PRO A 221 5.57 -10.63 5.25
CA PRO A 221 5.55 -12.03 5.66
C PRO A 221 6.36 -12.24 6.95
N SER A 222 5.85 -13.04 7.89
CA SER A 222 6.61 -13.41 9.10
C SER A 222 7.94 -14.12 8.77
N SER A 223 7.97 -14.85 7.65
CA SER A 223 9.17 -15.51 7.13
C SER A 223 10.28 -14.54 6.66
N CYS A 224 9.98 -13.24 6.54
CA CYS A 224 10.95 -12.20 6.19
C CYS A 224 11.63 -11.54 7.41
N VAL A 225 11.27 -11.91 8.65
CA VAL A 225 11.79 -11.25 9.87
C VAL A 225 13.30 -11.42 10.02
N GLN A 226 13.84 -12.59 9.67
CA GLN A 226 15.28 -12.88 9.82
C GLN A 226 16.15 -12.11 8.83
N GLN A 227 15.55 -11.56 7.77
CA GLN A 227 16.19 -10.82 6.69
C GLN A 227 16.22 -9.31 6.98
N LEU A 228 15.58 -8.84 8.07
CA LEU A 228 15.49 -7.42 8.40
C LEU A 228 16.84 -6.85 8.86
N VAL A 229 17.40 -5.99 8.03
CA VAL A 229 18.63 -5.21 8.27
C VAL A 229 18.37 -3.76 7.87
N LEU A 230 17.43 -3.13 8.57
CA LEU A 230 16.93 -1.80 8.25
C LEU A 230 17.91 -0.68 8.60
N ARG A 231 17.90 0.40 7.83
CA ARG A 231 18.66 1.62 8.12
C ARG A 231 18.36 2.15 9.52
N PRO A 232 19.36 2.72 10.24
CA PRO A 232 19.17 3.25 11.59
C PRO A 232 18.05 4.28 11.73
N ALA A 233 17.73 5.03 10.67
CA ALA A 233 16.63 5.98 10.66
C ALA A 233 15.25 5.30 10.82
N VAL A 234 15.03 4.17 10.14
CA VAL A 234 13.78 3.40 10.24
C VAL A 234 13.67 2.78 11.63
N VAL A 235 14.73 2.13 12.11
CA VAL A 235 14.78 1.54 13.46
C VAL A 235 14.44 2.58 14.53
N LYS A 236 15.01 3.79 14.44
CA LYS A 236 14.69 4.89 15.37
C LYS A 236 13.24 5.34 15.29
N ALA A 237 12.66 5.40 14.09
CA ALA A 237 11.25 5.78 13.92
C ALA A 237 10.31 4.72 14.50
N VAL A 238 10.63 3.44 14.32
CA VAL A 238 9.89 2.33 14.92
C VAL A 238 9.99 2.37 16.44
N ALA A 239 11.20 2.51 16.99
CA ALA A 239 11.39 2.63 18.44
C ALA A 239 10.67 3.85 19.05
N ALA A 240 10.48 4.92 18.26
CA ALA A 240 9.74 6.12 18.67
C ALA A 240 8.21 6.03 18.42
N GLY A 241 7.69 4.89 17.96
CA GLY A 241 6.27 4.69 17.66
C GLY A 241 5.75 5.51 16.47
N LYS A 242 6.65 6.03 15.61
CA LYS A 242 6.27 6.86 14.45
C LYS A 242 5.95 6.04 13.21
N PHE A 243 6.50 4.83 13.13
CA PHE A 243 6.35 3.91 12.01
C PHE A 243 6.29 2.48 12.54
N HIS A 244 5.58 1.59 11.88
CA HIS A 244 5.31 0.24 12.39
C HIS A 244 5.65 -0.83 11.35
N ILE A 245 6.04 -2.01 11.82
CA ILE A 245 6.25 -3.19 10.97
C ILE A 245 5.40 -4.30 11.56
N PHE A 246 4.46 -4.79 10.76
CA PHE A 246 3.56 -5.88 11.12
C PHE A 246 3.95 -7.12 10.33
N THR A 247 3.87 -8.27 10.97
CA THR A 247 4.13 -9.56 10.34
C THR A 247 2.85 -10.36 10.25
N VAL A 248 2.66 -11.07 9.15
CA VAL A 248 1.50 -11.95 8.94
C VAL A 248 1.93 -13.30 8.40
N ASN A 249 1.20 -14.35 8.76
CA ASN A 249 1.35 -15.70 8.24
C ASN A 249 0.26 -16.06 7.23
N HIS A 250 -0.89 -15.40 7.29
CA HIS A 250 -2.05 -15.72 6.48
C HIS A 250 -2.78 -14.46 6.02
N VAL A 251 -3.44 -14.50 4.86
CA VAL A 251 -4.15 -13.35 4.27
C VAL A 251 -5.20 -12.74 5.21
N THR A 252 -5.84 -13.58 6.03
CA THR A 252 -6.86 -13.15 7.01
C THR A 252 -6.30 -12.16 8.04
N GLU A 253 -5.05 -12.34 8.46
CA GLU A 253 -4.37 -11.44 9.39
C GLU A 253 -4.07 -10.09 8.72
N ALA A 254 -3.65 -10.10 7.45
CA ALA A 254 -3.42 -8.89 6.68
C ALA A 254 -4.72 -8.09 6.50
N VAL A 255 -5.81 -8.76 6.10
CA VAL A 255 -7.13 -8.14 5.95
C VAL A 255 -7.59 -7.51 7.26
N LYS A 256 -7.40 -8.18 8.39
CA LYS A 256 -7.73 -7.63 9.72
C LYS A 256 -6.94 -6.37 10.04
N LEU A 257 -5.64 -6.33 9.77
CA LEU A 257 -4.82 -5.13 9.99
C LEU A 257 -5.24 -3.95 9.10
N LEU A 258 -5.62 -4.24 7.86
CA LEU A 258 -5.99 -3.25 6.84
C LEU A 258 -7.39 -2.68 7.03
N THR A 259 -8.34 -3.50 7.49
CA THR A 259 -9.77 -3.17 7.56
C THR A 259 -10.30 -3.03 8.97
N THR A 260 -9.56 -3.50 9.98
CA THR A 260 -9.97 -3.63 11.39
C THR A 260 -11.10 -4.64 11.64
N LEU A 261 -11.53 -5.39 10.63
CA LEU A 261 -12.58 -6.40 10.73
C LEU A 261 -11.98 -7.81 10.79
N ASP A 262 -12.61 -8.68 11.57
CA ASP A 262 -12.27 -10.10 11.60
C ASP A 262 -12.74 -10.81 10.31
N TRP A 263 -12.04 -11.88 9.94
CA TRP A 263 -12.36 -12.67 8.74
C TRP A 263 -13.77 -13.28 8.82
N GLY A 264 -14.03 -14.04 9.89
CA GLY A 264 -15.34 -14.64 10.19
C GLY A 264 -15.81 -15.68 9.17
N ASP A 265 -17.12 -15.88 9.15
CA ASP A 265 -17.86 -16.78 8.27
C ASP A 265 -19.10 -16.06 7.68
N SER A 266 -19.95 -16.78 6.96
CA SER A 266 -21.15 -16.23 6.32
C SER A 266 -22.21 -15.75 7.29
N ASP A 267 -22.16 -16.19 8.55
CA ASP A 267 -23.26 -16.04 9.51
C ASP A 267 -22.91 -15.02 10.61
N THR A 268 -21.62 -14.77 10.82
CA THR A 268 -21.13 -13.84 11.84
C THR A 268 -21.18 -12.40 11.32
N GLU A 269 -22.25 -11.69 11.66
CA GLU A 269 -22.45 -10.29 11.27
C GLU A 269 -21.24 -9.40 11.55
N GLY A 270 -20.99 -8.46 10.63
CA GLY A 270 -19.91 -7.48 10.76
C GLY A 270 -18.51 -7.98 10.37
N THR A 271 -18.35 -9.27 10.09
CA THR A 271 -17.09 -9.85 9.58
C THR A 271 -16.94 -9.68 8.06
N ILE A 272 -15.74 -9.96 7.54
CA ILE A 272 -15.44 -9.83 6.11
C ILE A 272 -16.26 -10.81 5.28
N CYS A 273 -16.28 -12.10 5.66
CA CYS A 273 -17.01 -13.14 4.94
C CYS A 273 -18.51 -12.85 4.88
N TYR A 274 -19.13 -12.49 6.00
CA TYR A 274 -20.53 -12.08 6.06
C TYR A 274 -20.84 -10.96 5.06
N ARG A 275 -20.04 -9.88 5.04
CA ARG A 275 -20.25 -8.73 4.15
C ARG A 275 -20.12 -9.11 2.67
N ILE A 276 -19.19 -10.00 2.35
CA ILE A 276 -19.02 -10.51 0.98
C ILE A 276 -20.27 -11.30 0.58
N CYS A 277 -20.69 -12.28 1.39
CA CYS A 277 -21.87 -13.09 1.12
C CYS A 277 -23.15 -12.25 0.98
N GLU A 278 -23.39 -11.32 1.92
CA GLU A 278 -24.52 -10.39 1.87
C GLU A 278 -24.53 -9.59 0.57
N ARG A 279 -23.38 -9.03 0.19
CA ARG A 279 -23.28 -8.21 -1.03
C ARG A 279 -23.45 -9.03 -2.30
N LEU A 280 -22.90 -10.23 -2.37
CA LEU A 280 -23.08 -11.13 -3.51
C LEU A 280 -24.55 -11.55 -3.65
N ASN A 281 -25.23 -11.89 -2.55
CA ASN A 281 -26.66 -12.19 -2.55
C ASN A 281 -27.50 -11.02 -3.07
N ASN A 282 -27.17 -9.79 -2.64
CA ASN A 282 -27.84 -8.58 -3.13
C ASN A 282 -27.62 -8.34 -4.63
N ILE A 283 -26.43 -8.65 -5.16
CA ILE A 283 -26.13 -8.54 -6.60
C ILE A 283 -26.96 -9.55 -7.40
N VAL A 284 -27.03 -10.80 -6.95
CA VAL A 284 -27.84 -11.85 -7.59
C VAL A 284 -29.32 -11.49 -7.57
N ALA A 285 -29.83 -11.00 -6.42
CA ALA A 285 -31.22 -10.57 -6.30
C ALA A 285 -31.57 -9.39 -7.22
N ASN A 286 -30.67 -8.40 -7.34
CA ASN A 286 -30.91 -7.21 -8.15
C ASN A 286 -30.77 -7.44 -9.67
N ASN A 287 -30.00 -8.44 -10.11
CA ASN A 287 -29.95 -8.82 -11.53
C ASN A 287 -31.32 -9.29 -12.07
N ASN A 288 -32.27 -9.63 -11.19
CA ASN A 288 -33.63 -10.00 -11.57
C ASN A 288 -34.60 -8.81 -11.68
N ASN A 289 -34.10 -7.56 -11.61
CA ASN A 289 -34.95 -6.37 -11.64
C ASN A 289 -35.08 -5.81 -13.08
N ASP A 290 -36.28 -5.81 -13.65
CA ASP A 290 -36.61 -5.51 -15.07
C ASP A 290 -36.42 -4.03 -15.52
N GLY A 291 -35.69 -3.22 -14.75
CA GLY A 291 -35.45 -1.82 -15.08
C GLY A 291 -34.37 -1.63 -16.16
N PRO A 292 -34.39 -0.52 -16.93
CA PRO A 292 -33.31 -0.23 -17.85
C PRO A 292 -31.98 -0.06 -17.09
N TRP A 293 -30.89 -0.65 -17.61
CA TRP A 293 -29.57 -0.71 -16.98
C TRP A 293 -29.01 0.64 -16.49
N TYR A 294 -29.37 1.74 -17.15
CA TYR A 294 -28.89 3.09 -16.82
C TYR A 294 -29.61 3.72 -15.62
N SER A 295 -30.71 3.14 -15.13
CA SER A 295 -31.48 3.68 -14.01
C SER A 295 -30.63 3.74 -12.73
N VAL A 296 -29.91 2.66 -12.42
CA VAL A 296 -28.96 2.57 -11.30
C VAL A 296 -27.81 3.54 -11.48
N TRP A 297 -27.25 3.65 -12.69
CA TRP A 297 -26.18 4.62 -12.99
C TRP A 297 -26.63 6.07 -12.77
N TRP A 298 -27.83 6.43 -13.25
CA TRP A 298 -28.38 7.78 -13.10
C TRP A 298 -28.66 8.13 -11.63
N GLN A 299 -29.09 7.16 -10.83
CA GLN A 299 -29.31 7.34 -9.40
C GLN A 299 -27.99 7.56 -8.65
N ASN A 300 -26.98 6.72 -8.91
CA ASN A 300 -25.62 6.89 -8.37
C ASN A 300 -25.01 8.24 -8.78
N LEU A 301 -25.25 8.70 -10.01
CA LEU A 301 -24.77 9.99 -10.50
C LEU A 301 -25.40 11.15 -9.72
N LYS A 302 -26.71 11.09 -9.45
CA LYS A 302 -27.42 12.09 -8.63
C LYS A 302 -26.89 12.11 -7.20
N ASP A 303 -26.67 10.94 -6.60
CA ASP A 303 -26.15 10.82 -5.24
C ASP A 303 -24.72 11.39 -5.14
N PHE A 304 -23.89 11.14 -6.16
CA PHE A 304 -22.54 11.69 -6.24
C PHE A 304 -22.52 13.22 -6.30
N PHE A 305 -23.36 13.84 -7.15
CA PHE A 305 -23.45 15.31 -7.22
C PHE A 305 -24.01 15.91 -5.93
N SER A 306 -25.04 15.30 -5.35
CA SER A 306 -25.62 15.71 -4.07
C SER A 306 -24.62 15.65 -2.91
N ALA A 307 -23.79 14.60 -2.85
CA ALA A 307 -22.73 14.48 -1.85
C ALA A 307 -21.63 15.55 -2.01
N LYS A 308 -21.30 15.91 -3.26
CA LYS A 308 -20.30 16.94 -3.56
C LYS A 308 -20.79 18.35 -3.21
N ASP A 309 -22.08 18.63 -3.44
CA ASP A 309 -22.72 19.89 -3.06
C ASP A 309 -22.76 20.04 -1.53
N LYS A 310 -23.17 18.98 -0.80
CA LYS A 310 -23.13 18.98 0.68
C LYS A 310 -21.73 19.19 1.25
N ALA A 311 -20.70 18.62 0.61
CA ALA A 311 -19.30 18.80 1.04
C ALA A 311 -18.80 20.23 0.79
N LYS A 312 -19.30 20.90 -0.26
CA LYS A 312 -19.01 22.30 -0.57
C LYS A 312 -19.72 23.23 0.42
N ASP A 313 -21.02 23.02 0.66
CA ASP A 313 -21.80 23.81 1.63
C ASP A 313 -21.24 23.73 3.05
N ALA A 314 -20.77 22.54 3.46
CA ALA A 314 -20.13 22.34 4.76
C ALA A 314 -18.75 23.03 4.89
N LYS A 315 -18.07 23.28 3.77
CA LYS A 315 -16.80 24.00 3.71
C LYS A 315 -17.04 25.52 3.76
N ASP A 316 -18.01 26.01 3.00
CA ASP A 316 -18.41 27.41 2.96
C ASP A 316 -19.00 27.86 4.32
N ALA A 317 -19.77 27.00 5.00
CA ALA A 317 -20.28 27.25 6.35
C ALA A 317 -19.17 27.29 7.43
N LYS A 318 -18.05 26.58 7.22
CA LYS A 318 -16.88 26.64 8.12
C LYS A 318 -16.02 27.87 7.89
N GLU A 319 -15.96 28.39 6.66
CA GLU A 319 -15.28 29.64 6.34
C GLU A 319 -16.08 30.86 6.86
N HIS A 320 -17.40 30.87 6.68
CA HIS A 320 -18.26 31.92 7.26
C HIS A 320 -18.23 31.98 8.80
N LYS A 321 -18.07 30.84 9.49
CA LYS A 321 -17.89 30.82 10.96
C LYS A 321 -16.53 31.35 11.43
N LYS A 322 -15.50 31.35 10.59
CA LYS A 322 -14.19 31.94 10.91
C LYS A 322 -14.16 33.46 10.73
N GLU A 323 -14.96 34.00 9.81
CA GLU A 323 -15.07 35.45 9.58
C GLU A 323 -15.98 36.18 10.59
N HIS A 324 -16.77 35.44 11.38
CA HIS A 324 -17.65 35.99 12.41
C HIS A 324 -17.27 35.56 13.84
N HIS A 325 -15.99 35.76 14.20
CA HIS A 325 -15.57 35.83 15.59
C HIS A 325 -15.39 37.31 15.99
N PRO A 326 -16.28 37.92 16.78
CA PRO A 326 -16.08 39.28 17.25
C PRO A 326 -14.95 39.28 18.29
N SER A 327 -13.94 40.13 18.07
CA SER A 327 -12.88 40.44 19.01
C SER A 327 -13.45 41.08 20.27
N HIS A 328 -13.66 40.28 21.33
CA HIS A 328 -13.90 40.82 22.66
C HIS A 328 -12.60 41.42 23.20
N GLN A 329 -12.43 42.74 23.02
CA GLN A 329 -11.53 43.54 23.84
C GLN A 329 -12.14 43.68 25.25
N GLU A 330 -11.52 43.03 26.23
CA GLU A 330 -11.77 43.26 27.65
C GLU A 330 -11.36 44.70 28.04
N ARG A 331 -12.33 45.49 28.55
CA ARG A 331 -12.05 46.72 29.29
C ARG A 331 -11.90 46.35 30.77
N LEU A 332 -10.72 46.59 31.32
CA LEU A 332 -10.45 46.60 32.76
C LEU A 332 -11.08 47.86 33.40
N PRO A 333 -11.67 47.78 34.61
CA PRO A 333 -11.97 48.96 35.40
C PRO A 333 -10.83 49.29 36.37
N HIS A 334 -10.56 50.59 36.51
CA HIS A 334 -9.55 51.21 37.35
C HIS A 334 -9.67 50.89 38.85
N LYS A 335 -8.52 50.74 39.51
CA LYS A 335 -8.15 51.45 40.75
C LYS A 335 -6.70 51.90 40.68
#